data_AF-A0A3N0EDD8-F1
#
_entry.id   AF-A0A3N0EDD8-F1
#
_cell.length_a   1.000
_cell.length_b   1.000
_cell.length_c   1.000
_cell.angle_alpha   90.00
_cell.angle_beta   90.00
_cell.angle_gamma   90.00
#
_symmetry.space_group_name_H-M   'P 1'
#
loop_
_entity.id
_entity.type
_entity.pdbx_description
1 polymer ?
#
loop_
_entity_poly.entity_id
_entity_poly.type
_entity_poly.pdbx_seq_one_letter_code
_entity_poly.pdbx_strand_id
1 'polypeptide(L)'
;MARTTNSALLLPLYTLDLARRYWAPLLCVYVAGTSLHALALRGVAELGQRDEILGLVGVSLSLLVTLATTIVMFHMLRPGLPTLDRELFDRGARARGGAGTATRPSVNERERRIVDAISMAILPFLAFYSAWGLVSEEFRSYALRVVNDAGPGAYAFVSDFDRIGAPLVIALGAFVTRAGVEHLYNRTDSKILGMITAILEAIWVFFAIVTISPLLNDARSWLADRVVWADMKGLYTDGLTLVATLTSLPLDTLTSSVATTVTWMWDLLKDGLVEPMLWLTIAAVVFGADVDRAEALFRGQSRAERIRRATVAHTPGVVARVTSVAGRTYRDKYLPFLNAFRFVLSVSPTYYLSFCLYYVLLDLGFGWLERGVYVAVGPGDFLAWWWPWLTPIEFAVEGLFEFFRVCLLAAAFELTLRRVGGQGGGRRRAPRRADHFGM
;
A
#
# COMPACT_ATOMS: atom_id res chain seq x y z
N MET A 1 -6.27 -10.24 30.59
CA MET A 1 -5.11 -10.52 29.72
C MET A 1 -5.16 -11.90 29.03
N ALA A 2 -5.76 -12.95 29.60
CA ALA A 2 -5.76 -14.30 28.98
C ALA A 2 -6.49 -14.49 27.62
N ARG A 3 -7.34 -13.56 27.16
CA ARG A 3 -8.00 -13.66 25.84
C ARG A 3 -7.13 -13.21 24.67
N THR A 4 -6.07 -12.43 24.91
CA THR A 4 -5.28 -11.80 23.83
C THR A 4 -4.28 -12.75 23.21
N THR A 5 -3.69 -13.65 24.00
CA THR A 5 -2.73 -14.69 23.56
C THR A 5 -3.37 -15.71 22.63
N ASN A 6 -4.63 -16.09 22.87
CA ASN A 6 -5.30 -17.10 22.06
C ASN A 6 -5.55 -16.64 20.61
N SER A 7 -5.74 -15.33 20.37
CA SER A 7 -5.97 -14.82 19.01
C SER A 7 -4.69 -14.76 18.16
N ALA A 8 -3.53 -14.54 18.78
CA ALA A 8 -2.25 -14.51 18.08
C ALA A 8 -1.83 -15.91 17.62
N LEU A 9 -2.04 -16.94 18.45
CA LEU A 9 -1.72 -18.33 18.12
C LEU A 9 -2.63 -18.93 17.03
N LEU A 10 -3.84 -18.41 16.87
CA LEU A 10 -4.77 -18.84 15.82
C LEU A 10 -4.42 -18.30 14.44
N LEU A 11 -3.61 -17.24 14.36
CA LEU A 11 -3.24 -16.58 13.11
C LEU A 11 -2.56 -17.54 12.12
N PRO A 12 -1.48 -18.27 12.46
CA PRO A 12 -0.86 -19.20 11.51
C PRO A 12 -1.80 -20.34 11.09
N LEU A 13 -2.61 -20.86 12.01
CA LEU A 13 -3.57 -21.93 11.70
C LEU A 13 -4.65 -21.47 10.71
N TYR A 14 -5.16 -20.25 10.88
CA TYR A 14 -6.16 -19.68 9.97
C TYR A 14 -5.55 -19.34 8.60
N THR A 15 -4.31 -18.84 8.57
CA THR A 15 -3.54 -18.66 7.33
C THR A 15 -3.40 -19.98 6.58
N LEU A 16 -3.04 -21.07 7.26
CA LEU A 16 -2.90 -22.39 6.66
C LEU A 16 -4.23 -22.97 6.17
N ASP A 17 -5.35 -22.73 6.87
CA ASP A 17 -6.67 -23.18 6.42
C ASP A 17 -7.13 -22.42 5.16
N LEU A 18 -6.88 -21.10 5.07
CA LEU A 18 -7.11 -20.34 3.85
C LEU A 18 -6.23 -20.83 2.71
N ALA A 19 -4.93 -21.01 2.97
CA ALA A 19 -3.97 -21.54 2.00
C ALA A 19 -4.44 -22.89 1.44
N ARG A 20 -4.81 -23.84 2.31
CA ARG A 20 -5.29 -25.17 1.91
C ARG A 20 -6.56 -25.12 1.04
N ARG A 21 -7.47 -24.19 1.29
CA ARG A 21 -8.74 -24.08 0.56
C ARG A 21 -8.62 -23.34 -0.78
N TYR A 22 -7.71 -22.35 -0.85
CA TYR A 22 -7.63 -21.40 -1.97
C TYR A 22 -6.30 -21.44 -2.74
N TRP A 23 -5.46 -22.46 -2.55
CA TRP A 23 -4.16 -22.58 -3.25
C TRP A 23 -4.28 -22.49 -4.78
N ALA A 24 -5.17 -23.28 -5.38
CA ALA A 24 -5.29 -23.36 -6.84
C ALA A 24 -5.75 -22.03 -7.48
N PRO A 25 -6.84 -21.37 -7.04
CA PRO A 25 -7.25 -20.10 -7.63
C PRO A 25 -6.22 -18.98 -7.38
N LEU A 26 -5.56 -18.95 -6.22
CA LEU A 26 -4.56 -17.92 -5.92
C LEU A 26 -3.31 -18.06 -6.79
N LEU A 27 -2.77 -19.27 -6.92
CA LEU A 27 -1.62 -19.52 -7.80
C LEU A 27 -1.98 -19.31 -9.27
N CYS A 28 -3.19 -19.66 -9.70
CA CYS A 28 -3.65 -19.40 -11.07
C CYS A 28 -3.68 -17.90 -11.38
N VAL A 29 -4.24 -17.09 -10.48
CA VAL A 29 -4.26 -15.62 -10.62
C VAL A 29 -2.85 -15.05 -10.57
N TYR A 30 -1.99 -15.54 -9.67
CA TYR A 30 -0.59 -15.12 -9.61
C TYR A 30 0.15 -15.40 -10.92
N VAL A 31 0.05 -16.62 -11.46
CA VAL A 31 0.67 -17.00 -12.74
C VAL A 31 0.12 -16.16 -13.90
N ALA A 32 -1.21 -15.96 -13.95
CA ALA A 32 -1.82 -15.15 -15.01
C ALA A 32 -1.37 -13.68 -14.92
N GLY A 33 -1.33 -13.12 -13.71
CA GLY A 33 -0.96 -11.72 -13.46
C GLY A 33 0.51 -11.44 -13.76
N THR A 34 1.41 -12.30 -13.28
CA THR A 34 2.84 -12.22 -13.58
C THR A 34 3.15 -12.43 -15.06
N SER A 35 2.45 -13.37 -15.73
CA SER A 35 2.57 -13.54 -17.18
C SER A 35 2.09 -12.31 -17.93
N LEU A 36 0.95 -11.74 -17.54
CA LEU A 36 0.41 -10.52 -18.14
C LEU A 36 1.35 -9.33 -17.91
N HIS A 37 1.94 -9.22 -16.72
CA HIS A 37 2.93 -8.20 -16.40
C HIS A 37 4.20 -8.37 -17.26
N ALA A 38 4.75 -9.58 -17.38
CA ALA A 38 5.91 -9.85 -18.20
C ALA A 38 5.68 -9.56 -19.69
N LEU A 39 4.48 -9.89 -20.19
CA LEU A 39 4.06 -9.56 -21.57
C LEU A 39 3.86 -8.05 -21.75
N ALA A 40 3.26 -7.37 -20.78
CA ALA A 40 3.09 -5.93 -20.80
C ALA A 40 4.47 -5.26 -20.85
N LEU A 41 5.39 -5.62 -19.95
CA LEU A 41 6.72 -5.02 -19.88
C LEU A 41 7.54 -5.27 -21.15
N ARG A 42 7.38 -6.43 -21.80
CA ARG A 42 7.95 -6.70 -23.12
C ARG A 42 7.36 -5.78 -24.20
N GLY A 43 6.04 -5.67 -24.27
CA GLY A 43 5.39 -4.75 -25.22
C GLY A 43 5.78 -3.30 -25.00
N VAL A 44 5.98 -2.91 -23.74
CA VAL A 44 6.43 -1.57 -23.35
C VAL A 44 7.87 -1.31 -23.76
N ALA A 45 8.76 -2.29 -23.66
CA ALA A 45 10.12 -2.18 -24.17
C ALA A 45 10.14 -1.93 -25.70
N GLU A 46 9.30 -2.62 -26.46
CA GLU A 46 9.16 -2.39 -27.91
C GLU A 46 8.57 -1.01 -28.25
N LEU A 47 7.59 -0.54 -27.47
CA LEU A 47 7.00 0.79 -27.63
C LEU A 47 7.99 1.90 -27.26
N GLY A 48 8.75 1.70 -26.18
CA GLY A 48 9.75 2.63 -25.67
C GLY A 48 10.90 2.89 -26.64
N GLN A 49 11.21 1.93 -27.52
CA GLN A 49 12.18 2.13 -28.61
C GLN A 49 11.68 3.10 -29.69
N ARG A 50 10.35 3.27 -29.83
CA ARG A 50 9.75 4.19 -30.82
C ARG A 50 9.46 5.55 -30.22
N ASP A 51 8.92 5.56 -29.01
CA ASP A 51 8.56 6.76 -28.28
C ASP A 51 8.78 6.54 -26.78
N GLU A 52 9.60 7.39 -26.20
CA GLU A 52 10.00 7.36 -24.80
C GLU A 52 8.81 7.56 -23.85
N ILE A 53 7.88 8.45 -24.19
CA ILE A 53 6.68 8.74 -23.39
C ILE A 53 5.78 7.51 -23.35
N LEU A 54 5.66 6.79 -24.47
CA LEU A 54 4.90 5.54 -24.50
C LEU A 54 5.58 4.45 -23.66
N GLY A 55 6.91 4.39 -23.65
CA GLY A 55 7.68 3.53 -22.74
C GLY A 55 7.34 3.82 -21.28
N LEU A 56 7.43 5.09 -20.87
CA LEU A 56 7.15 5.54 -19.50
C LEU A 56 5.71 5.22 -19.08
N VAL A 57 4.73 5.65 -19.88
CA VAL A 57 3.31 5.35 -19.60
C VAL A 57 3.10 3.85 -19.52
N GLY A 58 3.74 3.09 -20.40
CA GLY A 58 3.76 1.64 -20.39
C GLY A 58 4.25 1.03 -19.07
N VAL A 59 5.35 1.53 -18.52
CA VAL A 59 5.90 1.08 -17.22
C VAL A 59 4.91 1.33 -16.08
N SER A 60 4.19 2.46 -16.11
CA SER A 60 3.14 2.70 -15.12
C SER A 60 2.00 1.69 -15.25
N LEU A 61 1.64 1.28 -16.47
CA LEU A 61 0.58 0.30 -16.74
C LEU A 61 1.00 -1.13 -16.33
N SER A 62 2.27 -1.53 -16.52
CA SER A 62 2.76 -2.84 -16.06
C SER A 62 2.66 -2.96 -14.53
N LEU A 63 2.94 -1.88 -13.81
CA LEU A 63 2.77 -1.85 -12.36
C LEU A 63 1.29 -1.99 -11.94
N LEU A 64 0.35 -1.41 -12.69
CA LEU A 64 -1.07 -1.59 -12.43
C LEU A 64 -1.55 -3.02 -12.63
N VAL A 65 -0.89 -3.79 -13.51
CA VAL A 65 -1.17 -5.23 -13.64
C VAL A 65 -0.83 -5.95 -12.33
N THR A 66 0.32 -5.64 -11.72
CA THR A 66 0.73 -6.22 -10.44
C THR A 66 -0.26 -5.85 -9.33
N LEU A 67 -0.66 -4.58 -9.24
CA LEU A 67 -1.70 -4.11 -8.31
C LEU A 67 -3.02 -4.86 -8.51
N ALA A 68 -3.51 -4.91 -9.75
CA ALA A 68 -4.76 -5.58 -10.07
C ALA A 68 -4.72 -7.07 -9.70
N THR A 69 -3.59 -7.73 -9.95
CA THR A 69 -3.36 -9.13 -9.57
C THR A 69 -3.51 -9.32 -8.07
N THR A 70 -2.84 -8.49 -7.27
CA THR A 70 -2.95 -8.54 -5.80
C THR A 70 -4.37 -8.26 -5.31
N ILE A 71 -5.07 -7.29 -5.89
CA ILE A 71 -6.48 -6.97 -5.55
C ILE A 71 -7.39 -8.16 -5.86
N VAL A 72 -7.21 -8.81 -7.02
CA VAL A 72 -7.98 -9.98 -7.41
C VAL A 72 -7.70 -11.15 -6.46
N MET A 73 -6.44 -11.38 -6.07
CA MET A 73 -6.09 -12.40 -5.08
C MET A 73 -6.81 -12.18 -3.74
N PHE A 74 -6.85 -10.93 -3.23
CA PHE A 74 -7.64 -10.62 -2.04
C PHE A 74 -9.13 -10.89 -2.24
N HIS A 75 -9.69 -10.47 -3.37
CA HIS A 75 -11.11 -10.72 -3.66
C HIS A 75 -11.46 -12.21 -3.71
N MET A 76 -10.55 -13.07 -4.20
CA MET A 76 -10.74 -14.52 -4.23
C MET A 76 -10.79 -15.14 -2.82
N LEU A 77 -10.12 -14.55 -1.83
CA LEU A 77 -10.17 -15.01 -0.45
C LEU A 77 -11.42 -14.58 0.30
N ARG A 78 -12.16 -13.56 -0.18
CA ARG A 78 -13.32 -12.99 0.49
C ARG A 78 -14.38 -14.03 0.93
N PRO A 79 -14.76 -15.04 0.12
CA PRO A 79 -15.71 -16.07 0.55
C PRO A 79 -15.23 -16.90 1.76
N GLY A 80 -13.91 -16.94 2.01
CA GLY A 80 -13.29 -17.61 3.16
C GLY A 80 -13.28 -16.77 4.45
N LEU A 81 -13.81 -15.54 4.42
CA LEU A 81 -13.77 -14.58 5.54
C LEU A 81 -15.20 -14.32 6.07
N PRO A 82 -15.73 -15.20 6.94
CA PRO A 82 -17.14 -15.17 7.31
C PRO A 82 -17.56 -13.94 8.14
N THR A 83 -16.64 -13.33 8.91
CA THR A 83 -16.94 -12.11 9.67
C THR A 83 -17.01 -10.92 8.74
N LEU A 84 -16.04 -10.81 7.83
CA LEU A 84 -16.06 -9.81 6.77
C LEU A 84 -17.34 -9.90 5.92
N ASP A 85 -17.72 -11.10 5.48
CA ASP A 85 -18.91 -11.28 4.63
C ASP A 85 -20.20 -10.86 5.35
N ARG A 86 -20.32 -11.19 6.65
CA ARG A 86 -21.43 -10.71 7.50
C ARG A 86 -21.45 -9.19 7.64
N GLU A 87 -20.29 -8.55 7.86
CA GLU A 87 -20.23 -7.10 7.98
C GLU A 87 -20.65 -6.39 6.69
N LEU A 88 -20.24 -6.92 5.54
CA LEU A 88 -20.59 -6.39 4.22
C LEU A 88 -22.08 -6.64 3.90
N PHE A 89 -22.62 -7.81 4.26
CA PHE A 89 -24.05 -8.11 4.12
C PHE A 89 -24.92 -7.14 4.95
N ASP A 90 -24.55 -6.95 6.22
CA ASP A 90 -25.17 -6.01 7.14
C ASP A 90 -25.20 -4.57 6.59
N ARG A 91 -24.12 -4.13 5.92
CA ARG A 91 -24.07 -2.83 5.25
C ARG A 91 -24.99 -2.78 4.05
N GLY A 92 -24.97 -3.81 3.21
CA GLY A 92 -25.88 -3.93 2.07
C GLY A 92 -27.34 -3.80 2.51
N ALA A 93 -27.71 -4.34 3.68
CA ALA A 93 -29.04 -4.20 4.25
C ALA A 93 -29.34 -2.78 4.80
N ARG A 94 -28.37 -2.12 5.45
CA ARG A 94 -28.53 -0.75 5.98
C ARG A 94 -28.59 0.32 4.89
N ALA A 95 -27.71 0.22 3.88
CA ALA A 95 -27.69 1.13 2.74
C ALA A 95 -28.99 1.06 1.93
N ARG A 96 -29.67 -0.10 1.93
CA ARG A 96 -30.98 -0.30 1.29
C ARG A 96 -32.18 0.16 2.12
N GLY A 97 -31.96 0.85 3.25
CA GLY A 97 -33.05 1.46 4.01
C GLY A 97 -34.11 0.46 4.48
N GLY A 98 -33.71 -0.62 5.16
CA GLY A 98 -34.54 -1.40 6.08
C GLY A 98 -35.83 -2.11 5.57
N ALA A 99 -36.31 -1.85 4.35
CA ALA A 99 -37.64 -2.27 3.90
C ALA A 99 -37.71 -2.83 2.46
N GLY A 100 -36.58 -2.98 1.76
CA GLY A 100 -36.55 -3.54 0.41
C GLY A 100 -36.25 -5.03 0.40
N THR A 101 -37.12 -5.83 -0.25
CA THR A 101 -36.89 -7.23 -0.60
C THR A 101 -35.48 -7.44 -1.14
N ALA A 102 -34.84 -8.54 -0.70
CA ALA A 102 -33.43 -8.84 -0.94
C ALA A 102 -33.13 -9.20 -2.40
N THR A 103 -33.24 -8.24 -3.32
CA THR A 103 -32.73 -8.40 -4.68
C THR A 103 -31.21 -8.37 -4.60
N ARG A 104 -30.56 -9.37 -5.22
CA ARG A 104 -29.10 -9.43 -5.35
C ARG A 104 -28.60 -8.11 -5.96
N PRO A 105 -27.50 -7.52 -5.45
CA PRO A 105 -26.96 -6.29 -6.05
C PRO A 105 -26.73 -6.52 -7.54
N SER A 106 -27.19 -5.55 -8.35
CA SER A 106 -27.06 -5.61 -9.79
C SER A 106 -25.58 -5.74 -10.17
N VAL A 107 -25.29 -6.35 -11.31
CA VAL A 107 -23.92 -6.53 -11.79
C VAL A 107 -23.20 -5.17 -11.86
N ASN A 108 -23.91 -4.13 -12.33
CA ASN A 108 -23.40 -2.76 -12.43
C ASN A 108 -22.99 -2.14 -11.09
N GLU A 109 -23.71 -2.40 -9.99
CA GLU A 109 -23.35 -1.88 -8.66
C GLU A 109 -22.20 -2.65 -8.01
N ARG A 110 -21.98 -3.91 -8.37
CA ARG A 110 -20.78 -4.64 -7.93
C ARG A 110 -19.55 -4.11 -8.66
N GLU A 111 -19.67 -3.91 -9.96
CA GLU A 111 -18.62 -3.38 -10.81
C GLU A 111 -18.20 -1.96 -10.41
N ARG A 112 -19.17 -1.03 -10.19
CA ARG A 112 -18.86 0.31 -9.67
C ARG A 112 -18.12 0.27 -8.36
N ARG A 113 -18.54 -0.57 -7.42
CA ARG A 113 -17.84 -0.74 -6.14
C ARG A 113 -16.42 -1.25 -6.30
N ILE A 114 -16.16 -2.12 -7.29
CA ILE A 114 -14.79 -2.60 -7.58
C ILE A 114 -13.96 -1.45 -8.14
N VAL A 115 -14.48 -0.67 -9.10
CA VAL A 115 -13.76 0.48 -9.68
C VAL A 115 -13.50 1.56 -8.63
N ASP A 116 -14.48 1.85 -7.77
CA ASP A 116 -14.34 2.79 -6.66
C ASP A 116 -13.33 2.29 -5.63
N ALA A 117 -13.35 0.99 -5.30
CA ALA A 117 -12.38 0.38 -4.39
C ALA A 117 -10.96 0.38 -4.95
N ILE A 118 -10.78 0.08 -6.24
CA ILE A 118 -9.49 0.16 -6.93
C ILE A 118 -9.00 1.61 -6.90
N SER A 119 -9.85 2.58 -7.26
CA SER A 119 -9.51 4.01 -7.25
C SER A 119 -9.10 4.51 -5.86
N MET A 120 -9.75 4.03 -4.80
CA MET A 120 -9.42 4.35 -3.42
C MET A 120 -8.13 3.67 -2.95
N ALA A 121 -7.81 2.47 -3.46
CA ALA A 121 -6.61 1.70 -3.09
C ALA A 121 -5.34 2.10 -3.87
N ILE A 122 -5.48 2.65 -5.09
CA ILE A 122 -4.36 2.98 -5.98
C ILE A 122 -3.34 3.90 -5.29
N LEU A 123 -3.78 5.01 -4.70
CA LEU A 123 -2.85 6.00 -4.19
C LEU A 123 -2.03 5.50 -2.98
N PRO A 124 -2.65 4.92 -1.93
CA PRO A 124 -1.89 4.34 -0.84
C PRO A 124 -0.93 3.24 -1.29
N PHE A 125 -1.34 2.43 -2.27
CA PHE A 125 -0.49 1.40 -2.84
C PHE A 125 0.72 1.99 -3.57
N LEU A 126 0.50 2.99 -4.45
CA LEU A 126 1.58 3.67 -5.17
C LEU A 126 2.53 4.41 -4.23
N ALA A 127 2.01 5.03 -3.17
CA ALA A 127 2.83 5.68 -2.14
C ALA A 127 3.69 4.66 -1.39
N PHE A 128 3.11 3.51 -1.01
CA PHE A 128 3.86 2.39 -0.43
C PHE A 128 4.93 1.87 -1.39
N TYR A 129 4.57 1.59 -2.64
CA TYR A 129 5.50 1.10 -3.67
C TYR A 129 6.67 2.05 -3.89
N SER A 130 6.40 3.36 -3.94
CA SER A 130 7.46 4.36 -4.05
C SER A 130 8.35 4.41 -2.82
N ALA A 131 7.80 4.30 -1.61
CA ALA A 131 8.56 4.36 -0.36
C ALA A 131 9.48 3.15 -0.15
N TRP A 132 9.15 2.00 -0.74
CA TRP A 132 9.99 0.79 -0.76
C TRP A 132 10.89 0.68 -1.99
N GLY A 133 10.88 1.66 -2.88
CA GLY A 133 11.71 1.63 -4.09
C GLY A 133 11.23 0.65 -5.17
N LEU A 134 10.02 0.08 -5.03
CA LEU A 134 9.44 -0.84 -6.00
C LEU A 134 9.16 -0.17 -7.35
N VAL A 135 8.89 1.14 -7.36
CA VAL A 135 8.81 1.90 -8.61
C VAL A 135 10.16 1.96 -9.30
N SER A 136 11.24 2.19 -8.56
CA SER A 136 12.61 2.17 -9.09
C SER A 136 12.98 0.78 -9.60
N GLU A 137 12.51 -0.28 -8.94
CA GLU A 137 12.68 -1.66 -9.38
C GLU A 137 12.00 -1.94 -10.71
N GLU A 138 10.77 -1.45 -10.87
CA GLU A 138 10.02 -1.56 -12.11
C GLU A 138 10.75 -0.84 -13.27
N PHE A 139 11.24 0.38 -13.02
CA PHE A 139 12.05 1.12 -13.97
C PHE A 139 13.36 0.40 -14.31
N ARG A 140 14.02 -0.22 -13.32
CA ARG A 140 15.22 -1.02 -13.53
C ARG A 140 14.93 -2.24 -14.40
N SER A 141 13.83 -2.92 -14.15
CA SER A 141 13.38 -4.08 -14.93
C SER A 141 13.07 -3.70 -16.38
N TYR A 142 12.42 -2.56 -16.59
CA TYR A 142 12.24 -1.96 -17.92
C TYR A 142 13.57 -1.65 -18.60
N ALA A 143 14.48 -0.93 -17.91
CA ALA A 143 15.78 -0.54 -18.44
C ALA A 143 16.60 -1.76 -18.87
N LEU A 144 16.64 -2.80 -18.03
CA LEU A 144 17.35 -4.05 -18.34
C LEU A 144 16.79 -4.74 -19.58
N ARG A 145 15.47 -4.72 -19.79
CA ARG A 145 14.83 -5.29 -20.98
C ARG A 145 15.16 -4.50 -22.25
N VAL A 146 15.08 -3.18 -22.19
CA VAL A 146 15.48 -2.31 -23.31
C VAL A 146 16.94 -2.59 -23.70
N VAL A 147 17.83 -2.73 -22.72
CA VAL A 147 19.24 -3.08 -22.97
C VAL A 147 19.40 -4.49 -23.54
N ASN A 148 18.65 -5.47 -23.05
CA ASN A 148 18.72 -6.84 -23.57
C ASN A 148 18.24 -6.92 -25.03
N ASP A 149 17.23 -6.14 -25.39
CA ASP A 149 16.61 -6.18 -26.72
C ASP A 149 17.38 -5.32 -27.74
N ALA A 150 17.83 -4.12 -27.34
CA ALA A 150 18.46 -3.13 -28.24
C ALA A 150 19.99 -2.99 -28.05
N GLY A 151 20.57 -3.71 -27.08
CA GLY A 151 21.99 -3.72 -26.78
C GLY A 151 22.46 -2.60 -25.84
N PRO A 152 23.76 -2.58 -25.46
CA PRO A 152 24.31 -1.66 -24.46
C PRO A 152 24.18 -0.18 -24.83
N GLY A 153 24.15 0.16 -26.12
CA GLY A 153 23.96 1.54 -26.60
C GLY A 153 22.60 2.13 -26.24
N ALA A 154 21.57 1.28 -26.06
CA ALA A 154 20.25 1.72 -25.61
C ALA A 154 20.22 2.13 -24.14
N TYR A 155 21.22 1.72 -23.34
CA TYR A 155 21.34 2.15 -21.93
C TYR A 155 21.57 3.66 -21.83
N ALA A 156 22.33 4.25 -22.75
CA ALA A 156 22.59 5.69 -22.77
C ALA A 156 21.28 6.50 -22.84
N PHE A 157 20.34 6.05 -23.67
CA PHE A 157 19.01 6.65 -23.82
C PHE A 157 18.17 6.58 -22.54
N VAL A 158 18.26 5.47 -21.79
CA VAL A 158 17.54 5.31 -20.51
C VAL A 158 18.23 6.08 -19.37
N SER A 159 19.55 6.25 -19.43
CA SER A 159 20.35 6.88 -18.37
C SER A 159 20.32 8.41 -18.38
N ASP A 160 20.14 9.03 -19.56
CA ASP A 160 20.13 10.49 -19.75
C ASP A 160 18.74 11.11 -19.52
N PHE A 161 17.83 10.33 -18.93
CA PHE A 161 16.43 10.66 -18.77
C PHE A 161 16.18 11.82 -17.79
N ASP A 162 15.36 12.79 -18.21
CA ASP A 162 14.87 13.86 -17.34
C ASP A 162 13.91 13.29 -16.29
N ARG A 163 14.41 13.18 -15.07
CA ARG A 163 13.70 12.59 -13.92
C ARG A 163 12.53 13.44 -13.43
N ILE A 164 12.41 14.69 -13.86
CA ILE A 164 11.38 15.62 -13.40
C ILE A 164 10.45 16.02 -14.54
N GLY A 165 10.97 16.50 -15.67
CA GLY A 165 10.14 17.12 -16.71
C GLY A 165 9.21 16.14 -17.41
N ALA A 166 9.72 15.03 -17.97
CA ALA A 166 8.88 14.06 -18.67
C ALA A 166 7.81 13.41 -17.75
N PRO A 167 8.15 12.92 -16.53
CA PRO A 167 7.18 12.46 -15.55
C PRO A 167 6.11 13.51 -15.23
N LEU A 168 6.51 14.77 -15.01
CA LEU A 168 5.59 15.86 -14.69
C LEU A 168 4.63 16.15 -15.85
N VAL A 169 5.11 16.17 -17.09
CA VAL A 169 4.28 16.40 -18.28
C VAL A 169 3.26 15.28 -18.46
N ILE A 170 3.70 14.02 -18.31
CA ILE A 170 2.80 12.86 -18.37
C ILE A 170 1.76 12.95 -17.27
N ALA A 171 2.18 13.29 -16.05
CA ALA A 171 1.29 13.50 -14.93
C ALA A 171 0.21 14.55 -15.30
N LEU A 172 0.62 15.78 -15.64
CA LEU A 172 -0.31 16.86 -15.93
C LEU A 172 -1.23 16.52 -17.11
N GLY A 173 -0.70 15.89 -18.17
CA GLY A 173 -1.48 15.40 -19.30
C GLY A 173 -2.53 14.38 -18.90
N ALA A 174 -2.16 13.40 -18.07
CA ALA A 174 -3.08 12.40 -17.53
C ALA A 174 -4.16 13.05 -16.64
N PHE A 175 -3.80 14.02 -15.79
CA PHE A 175 -4.73 14.74 -14.94
C PHE A 175 -5.77 15.54 -15.74
N VAL A 176 -5.33 16.28 -16.76
CA VAL A 176 -6.22 17.06 -17.63
C VAL A 176 -7.13 16.14 -18.43
N THR A 177 -6.57 15.07 -19.01
CA THR A 177 -7.35 14.08 -19.77
C THR A 177 -8.38 13.41 -18.87
N ARG A 178 -7.99 13.04 -17.65
CA ARG A 178 -8.88 12.46 -16.63
C ARG A 178 -10.05 13.39 -16.32
N ALA A 179 -9.79 14.67 -16.10
CA ALA A 179 -10.84 15.65 -15.81
C ALA A 179 -11.86 15.75 -16.97
N GLY A 180 -11.39 15.68 -18.21
CA GLY A 180 -12.27 15.64 -19.40
C GLY A 180 -13.10 14.36 -19.49
N VAL A 181 -12.48 13.19 -19.29
CA VAL A 181 -13.16 11.88 -19.34
C VAL A 181 -14.16 11.73 -18.18
N GLU A 182 -13.79 12.18 -16.98
CA GLU A 182 -14.65 12.16 -15.79
C GLU A 182 -15.91 13.01 -16.01
N HIS A 183 -15.76 14.19 -16.63
CA HIS A 183 -16.90 15.04 -16.98
C HIS A 183 -17.85 14.36 -17.98
N LEU A 184 -17.31 13.66 -18.97
CA LEU A 184 -18.09 12.88 -19.94
C LEU A 184 -18.76 11.66 -19.30
N TYR A 185 -18.05 10.98 -18.40
CA TYR A 185 -18.56 9.85 -17.63
C TYR A 185 -19.78 10.26 -16.79
N ASN A 186 -19.69 11.38 -16.07
CA ASN A 186 -20.78 11.91 -15.26
C ASN A 186 -22.03 12.28 -16.07
N ARG A 187 -21.89 12.52 -17.37
CA ARG A 187 -23.01 12.81 -18.28
C ARG A 187 -23.57 11.58 -18.97
N THR A 188 -22.72 10.62 -19.32
CA THR A 188 -23.07 9.50 -20.21
C THR A 188 -23.33 8.20 -19.46
N ASP A 189 -22.85 8.10 -18.22
CA ASP A 189 -22.87 6.89 -17.38
C ASP A 189 -22.21 5.66 -18.04
N SER A 190 -21.32 5.90 -19.01
CA SER A 190 -20.68 4.84 -19.80
C SER A 190 -19.59 4.12 -19.02
N LYS A 191 -19.65 2.79 -19.01
CA LYS A 191 -18.70 1.91 -18.30
C LYS A 191 -17.26 2.10 -18.75
N ILE A 192 -17.04 2.25 -20.05
CA ILE A 192 -15.71 2.38 -20.65
C ILE A 192 -15.06 3.69 -20.17
N LEU A 193 -15.82 4.77 -20.10
CA LEU A 193 -15.33 6.06 -19.60
C LEU A 193 -14.94 6.00 -18.12
N GLY A 194 -15.69 5.26 -17.29
CA GLY A 194 -15.33 5.03 -15.89
C GLY A 194 -14.00 4.29 -15.75
N MET A 195 -13.79 3.22 -16.53
CA MET A 195 -12.53 2.47 -16.53
C MET A 195 -11.35 3.32 -16.99
N ILE A 196 -11.52 4.08 -18.08
CA ILE A 196 -10.49 5.01 -18.58
C ILE A 196 -10.16 6.06 -17.52
N THR A 197 -11.16 6.59 -16.81
CA THR A 197 -10.96 7.56 -15.72
C THR A 197 -10.10 6.97 -14.61
N ALA A 198 -10.35 5.71 -14.20
CA ALA A 198 -9.55 5.04 -13.17
C ALA A 198 -8.11 4.77 -13.62
N ILE A 199 -7.90 4.38 -14.88
CA ILE A 199 -6.55 4.20 -15.45
C ILE A 199 -5.79 5.54 -15.48
N LEU A 200 -6.44 6.62 -15.93
CA LEU A 200 -5.84 7.95 -15.95
C LEU A 200 -5.55 8.49 -14.55
N GLU A 201 -6.41 8.22 -13.57
CA GLU A 201 -6.15 8.51 -12.15
C GLU A 201 -4.88 7.80 -11.68
N ALA A 202 -4.74 6.51 -11.99
CA ALA A 202 -3.55 5.74 -11.64
C ALA A 202 -2.28 6.29 -12.28
N ILE A 203 -2.30 6.59 -13.58
CA ILE A 203 -1.15 7.16 -14.30
C ILE A 203 -0.76 8.51 -13.70
N TRP A 204 -1.72 9.41 -13.48
CA TRP A 204 -1.46 10.71 -12.84
C TRP A 204 -0.81 10.54 -11.47
N VAL A 205 -1.38 9.70 -10.61
CA VAL A 205 -0.87 9.50 -9.24
C VAL A 205 0.53 8.88 -9.25
N PHE A 206 0.77 7.91 -10.12
CA PHE A 206 2.07 7.27 -10.28
C PHE A 206 3.14 8.30 -10.63
N PHE A 207 2.93 9.07 -11.70
CA PHE A 207 3.91 10.05 -12.15
C PHE A 207 4.02 11.25 -11.21
N ALA A 208 2.95 11.65 -10.51
CA ALA A 208 3.02 12.66 -9.47
C ALA A 208 3.97 12.24 -8.33
N ILE A 209 3.91 10.97 -7.89
CA ILE A 209 4.78 10.43 -6.86
C ILE A 209 6.22 10.28 -7.35
N VAL A 210 6.42 9.80 -8.58
CA VAL A 210 7.76 9.69 -9.19
C VAL A 210 8.42 11.07 -9.28
N THR A 211 7.66 12.11 -9.63
CA THR A 211 8.15 13.49 -9.74
C THR A 211 8.46 14.11 -8.37
N ILE A 212 7.67 13.81 -7.34
CA ILE A 212 7.81 14.48 -6.03
C ILE A 212 9.10 14.10 -5.32
N SER A 213 9.58 12.86 -5.51
CA SER A 213 10.78 12.34 -4.84
C SER A 213 12.08 13.10 -5.20
N PRO A 214 12.45 13.25 -6.50
CA PRO A 214 13.60 14.06 -6.89
C PRO A 214 13.38 15.54 -6.54
N LEU A 215 12.16 16.08 -6.68
CA LEU A 215 11.87 17.46 -6.30
C LEU A 215 12.13 17.74 -4.81
N LEU A 216 11.75 16.81 -3.93
CA LEU A 216 12.02 16.92 -2.49
C LEU A 216 13.52 16.79 -2.20
N ASN A 217 14.24 15.94 -2.94
CA ASN A 217 15.68 15.81 -2.80
C ASN A 217 16.42 17.07 -3.28
N ASP A 218 16.00 17.66 -4.40
CA ASP A 218 16.52 18.92 -4.91
C ASP A 218 16.22 20.08 -3.96
N ALA A 219 15.02 20.11 -3.36
CA ALA A 219 14.68 21.09 -2.35
C ALA A 219 15.54 20.92 -1.08
N ARG A 220 15.83 19.68 -0.67
CA ARG A 220 16.70 19.38 0.47
C ARG A 220 18.15 19.73 0.18
N SER A 221 18.67 19.44 -1.01
CA SER A 221 20.03 19.80 -1.41
C SER A 221 20.18 21.31 -1.52
N TRP A 222 19.23 21.99 -2.15
CA TRP A 222 19.17 23.45 -2.21
C TRP A 222 19.18 24.09 -0.81
N LEU A 223 18.42 23.52 0.13
CA LEU A 223 18.41 23.98 1.52
C LEU A 223 19.77 23.69 2.18
N ALA A 224 20.37 22.53 1.87
CA ALA A 224 21.65 22.13 2.40
C ALA A 224 22.82 22.99 1.92
N ASP A 225 22.69 23.59 0.73
CA ASP A 225 23.66 24.50 0.12
C ASP A 225 23.55 25.94 0.64
N ARG A 226 22.57 26.23 1.51
CA ARG A 226 22.46 27.56 2.11
C ARG A 226 23.55 27.76 3.15
N VAL A 227 24.19 28.94 3.09
CA VAL A 227 25.27 29.35 4.01
C VAL A 227 24.85 29.16 5.47
N VAL A 228 23.63 29.51 5.84
CA VAL A 228 23.10 29.31 7.20
C VAL A 228 23.10 27.83 7.62
N TRP A 229 22.81 26.92 6.70
CA TRP A 229 22.83 25.48 6.99
C TRP A 229 24.27 24.94 7.05
N ALA A 230 25.16 25.46 6.22
CA ALA A 230 26.60 25.17 6.30
C ALA A 230 27.21 25.67 7.61
N ASP A 231 26.89 26.90 8.03
CA ASP A 231 27.32 27.51 9.29
C ASP A 231 26.76 26.74 10.49
N MET A 232 25.49 26.32 10.43
CA MET A 232 24.88 25.53 11.51
C MET A 232 25.50 24.13 11.61
N LYS A 233 25.83 23.48 10.47
CA LYS A 233 26.61 22.24 10.48
C LYS A 233 28.01 22.48 11.04
N GLY A 234 28.67 23.58 10.64
CA GLY A 234 29.99 23.98 11.13
C GLY A 234 30.00 24.17 12.64
N LEU A 235 29.03 24.92 13.18
CA LEU A 235 28.85 25.09 14.63
C LEU A 235 28.60 23.77 15.36
N TYR A 236 27.84 22.85 14.75
CA TYR A 236 27.62 21.51 15.31
C TYR A 236 28.90 20.67 15.32
N THR A 237 29.66 20.65 14.22
CA THR A 237 30.93 19.91 14.13
C THR A 237 32.01 20.51 15.01
N ASP A 238 32.09 21.83 15.10
CA ASP A 238 33.05 22.56 15.93
C ASP A 238 32.74 22.38 17.41
N GLY A 239 31.45 22.39 17.78
CA GLY A 239 31.02 22.05 19.13
C GLY A 239 31.39 20.61 19.52
N LEU A 240 31.21 19.65 18.62
CA LEU A 240 31.60 18.25 18.85
C LEU A 240 33.11 18.08 18.98
N THR A 241 33.91 18.76 18.16
CA THR A 241 35.38 18.67 18.25
C THR A 241 35.91 19.33 19.52
N LEU A 242 35.32 20.43 19.97
CA LEU A 242 35.65 21.07 21.25
C LEU A 242 35.36 20.11 22.43
N VAL A 243 34.19 19.47 22.48
CA VAL A 243 33.90 18.50 23.54
C VAL A 243 34.82 17.27 23.44
N ALA A 244 35.11 16.79 22.23
CA ALA A 244 36.00 15.65 22.00
C ALA A 244 37.43 15.93 22.52
N THR A 245 37.96 17.12 22.25
CA THR A 245 39.28 17.55 22.75
C THR A 245 39.32 17.70 24.27
N LEU A 246 38.24 18.16 24.91
CA LEU A 246 38.17 18.31 26.36
C LEU A 246 37.96 16.97 27.11
N THR A 247 37.28 16.01 26.50
CA THR A 247 36.91 14.74 27.15
C THR A 247 37.73 13.54 26.68
N SER A 248 38.60 13.71 25.68
CA SER A 248 39.37 12.63 25.01
C SER A 248 38.51 11.50 24.43
N LEU A 249 37.21 11.74 24.23
CA LEU A 249 36.28 10.80 23.64
C LEU A 249 36.25 10.96 22.10
N PRO A 250 36.23 9.88 21.32
CA PRO A 250 36.18 9.94 19.86
C PRO A 250 34.73 10.21 19.38
N LEU A 251 34.22 11.42 19.60
CA LEU A 251 32.81 11.80 19.35
C LEU A 251 32.43 11.80 17.86
N ASP A 252 33.38 11.98 16.96
CA ASP A 252 33.23 11.85 15.51
C ASP A 252 32.89 10.41 15.09
N THR A 253 33.61 9.43 15.65
CA THR A 253 33.32 8.00 15.42
C THR A 253 32.01 7.59 16.09
N LEU A 254 31.68 8.15 17.25
CA LEU A 254 30.42 7.86 17.95
C LEU A 254 29.21 8.42 17.20
N THR A 255 29.27 9.65 16.69
CA THR A 255 28.16 10.26 15.96
C THR A 255 27.90 9.57 14.63
N SER A 256 28.94 9.22 13.86
CA SER A 256 28.82 8.41 12.65
C SER A 256 28.31 6.99 12.93
N SER A 257 28.77 6.36 14.02
CA SER A 257 28.27 5.05 14.45
C SER A 257 26.80 5.10 14.88
N VAL A 258 26.39 6.14 15.61
CA VAL A 258 24.98 6.37 15.99
C VAL A 258 24.14 6.60 14.74
N ALA A 259 24.58 7.43 13.80
CA ALA A 259 23.86 7.66 12.55
C ALA A 259 23.69 6.36 11.74
N THR A 260 24.75 5.56 11.65
CA THR A 260 24.71 4.24 10.98
C THR A 260 23.76 3.30 11.71
N THR A 261 23.81 3.25 13.05
CA THR A 261 22.93 2.42 13.89
C THR A 261 21.48 2.85 13.76
N VAL A 262 21.20 4.15 13.75
CA VAL A 262 19.86 4.72 13.56
C VAL A 262 19.33 4.39 12.18
N THR A 263 20.16 4.49 11.13
CA THR A 263 19.76 4.14 9.75
C THR A 263 19.45 2.65 9.65
N TRP A 264 20.34 1.79 10.15
CA TRP A 264 20.12 0.35 10.20
C TRP A 264 18.87 -0.04 11.00
N MET A 265 18.65 0.58 12.16
CA MET A 265 17.47 0.33 12.98
C MET A 265 16.19 0.87 12.32
N TRP A 266 16.29 1.96 11.58
CA TRP A 266 15.19 2.49 10.77
C TRP A 266 14.81 1.52 9.65
N ASP A 267 15.79 0.95 8.94
CA ASP A 267 15.53 -0.03 7.88
C ASP A 267 14.88 -1.30 8.46
N LEU A 268 15.39 -1.82 9.58
CA LEU A 268 14.76 -2.93 10.30
C LEU A 268 13.34 -2.63 10.76
N LEU A 269 13.09 -1.42 11.28
CA LEU A 269 11.77 -1.00 11.73
C LEU A 269 10.83 -0.84 10.53
N LYS A 270 11.33 -0.28 9.43
CA LYS A 270 10.59 -0.08 8.19
C LYS A 270 10.12 -1.44 7.66
N ASP A 271 11.04 -2.36 7.42
CA ASP A 271 10.72 -3.65 6.79
C ASP A 271 9.99 -4.59 7.76
N GLY A 272 10.36 -4.59 9.05
CA GLY A 272 9.77 -5.49 10.04
C GLY A 272 8.43 -5.04 10.62
N LEU A 273 8.16 -3.74 10.68
CA LEU A 273 6.98 -3.18 11.35
C LEU A 273 6.11 -2.36 10.41
N VAL A 274 6.70 -1.46 9.62
CA VAL A 274 5.93 -0.53 8.78
C VAL A 274 5.39 -1.22 7.54
N GLU A 275 6.17 -2.07 6.89
CA GLU A 275 5.73 -2.81 5.70
C GLU A 275 4.52 -3.71 5.96
N PRO A 276 4.50 -4.61 6.97
CA PRO A 276 3.34 -5.46 7.23
C PRO A 276 2.11 -4.63 7.57
N MET A 277 2.29 -3.49 8.24
CA MET A 277 1.21 -2.56 8.57
C MET A 277 0.57 -1.96 7.34
N LEU A 278 1.39 -1.51 6.39
CA LEU A 278 0.93 -0.89 5.16
C LEU A 278 0.20 -1.94 4.33
N TRP A 279 0.74 -3.15 4.20
CA TRP A 279 0.06 -4.26 3.55
C TRP A 279 -1.28 -4.61 4.20
N LEU A 280 -1.35 -4.65 5.54
CA LEU A 280 -2.59 -4.91 6.25
C LEU A 280 -3.61 -3.78 6.06
N THR A 281 -3.13 -2.53 5.98
CA THR A 281 -3.97 -1.37 5.68
C THR A 281 -4.49 -1.42 4.25
N ILE A 282 -3.65 -1.77 3.28
CA ILE A 282 -4.05 -2.00 1.88
C ILE A 282 -5.11 -3.11 1.81
N ALA A 283 -4.87 -4.24 2.49
CA ALA A 283 -5.85 -5.33 2.55
C ALA A 283 -7.19 -4.86 3.12
N ALA A 284 -7.18 -4.06 4.20
CA ALA A 284 -8.40 -3.50 4.77
C ALA A 284 -9.16 -2.60 3.77
N VAL A 285 -8.46 -1.72 3.04
CA VAL A 285 -9.05 -0.87 2.01
C VAL A 285 -9.62 -1.72 0.87
N VAL A 286 -8.86 -2.70 0.37
CA VAL A 286 -9.27 -3.60 -0.72
C VAL A 286 -10.49 -4.44 -0.36
N PHE A 287 -10.57 -4.91 0.89
CA PHE A 287 -11.75 -5.65 1.38
C PHE A 287 -13.00 -4.76 1.54
N GLY A 288 -12.92 -3.47 1.20
CA GLY A 288 -14.04 -2.54 1.29
C GLY A 288 -14.36 -2.18 2.74
N ALA A 289 -13.38 -2.29 3.63
CA ALA A 289 -13.50 -1.79 4.99
C ALA A 289 -13.38 -0.27 4.99
N ASP A 290 -14.35 0.41 4.40
CA ASP A 290 -14.70 1.74 4.88
C ASP A 290 -15.06 1.56 6.35
N VAL A 291 -14.14 1.94 7.23
CA VAL A 291 -14.28 1.79 8.66
C VAL A 291 -15.26 2.85 9.19
N ASP A 292 -16.43 2.98 8.56
CA ASP A 292 -17.54 3.83 9.03
C ASP A 292 -18.01 3.40 10.42
N ARG A 293 -17.68 2.16 10.83
CA ARG A 293 -17.88 1.70 12.20
C ARG A 293 -16.81 2.19 13.16
N ALA A 294 -15.57 2.47 12.73
CA ALA A 294 -14.64 3.28 13.52
C ALA A 294 -15.21 4.69 13.66
N GLU A 295 -15.79 5.26 12.60
CA GLU A 295 -16.43 6.56 12.70
C GLU A 295 -17.65 6.57 13.65
N ALA A 296 -18.44 5.50 13.68
CA ALA A 296 -19.52 5.31 14.66
C ALA A 296 -19.04 4.97 16.08
N LEU A 297 -17.89 4.30 16.23
CA LEU A 297 -17.25 3.99 17.52
C LEU A 297 -16.49 5.20 18.11
N PHE A 298 -16.00 6.12 17.27
CA PHE A 298 -15.20 7.30 17.66
C PHE A 298 -15.97 8.63 17.57
N ARG A 299 -17.22 8.64 17.09
CA ARG A 299 -18.14 9.78 17.32
C ARG A 299 -18.51 9.97 18.80
N GLY A 300 -18.12 9.04 19.66
CA GLY A 300 -18.07 9.24 21.11
C GLY A 300 -16.80 9.96 21.56
N GLN A 301 -16.90 11.29 21.72
CA GLN A 301 -16.00 12.15 22.50
C GLN A 301 -14.54 12.31 21.98
N SER A 302 -14.26 13.35 21.18
CA SER A 302 -12.89 13.87 21.06
C SER A 302 -12.83 15.40 21.03
N ARG A 303 -11.94 15.93 21.87
CA ARG A 303 -11.57 17.36 22.00
C ARG A 303 -11.18 18.01 20.65
N ALA A 304 -10.83 17.21 19.65
CA ALA A 304 -10.51 17.65 18.28
C ALA A 304 -11.67 18.42 17.60
N GLU A 305 -12.94 18.07 17.87
CA GLU A 305 -14.08 18.78 17.28
C GLU A 305 -14.32 20.17 17.93
N ARG A 306 -13.88 20.35 19.19
CA ARG A 306 -13.87 21.67 19.84
C ARG A 306 -12.75 22.54 19.29
N ILE A 307 -11.57 21.97 19.08
CA ILE A 307 -10.42 22.70 18.51
C ILE A 307 -10.69 23.07 17.05
N ARG A 308 -11.34 22.19 16.28
CA ARG A 308 -11.76 22.46 14.89
C ARG A 308 -12.79 23.58 14.79
N ARG A 309 -13.77 23.62 15.69
CA ARG A 309 -14.72 24.74 15.78
C ARG A 309 -14.04 26.07 16.15
N ALA A 310 -12.96 26.01 16.93
CA ALA A 310 -12.19 27.20 17.29
C ALA A 310 -11.26 27.69 16.16
N THR A 311 -10.69 26.79 15.34
CA THR A 311 -9.75 27.15 14.26
C THR A 311 -10.43 27.56 12.96
N VAL A 312 -11.59 26.96 12.62
CA VAL A 312 -12.37 27.34 11.43
C VAL A 312 -12.94 28.76 11.54
N ALA A 313 -13.07 29.30 12.75
CA ALA A 313 -13.54 30.67 12.98
C ALA A 313 -12.55 31.76 12.52
N HIS A 314 -11.28 31.44 12.22
CA HIS A 314 -10.23 32.43 11.94
C HIS A 314 -9.49 32.24 10.61
N THR A 315 -10.03 31.48 9.65
CA THR A 315 -9.37 31.26 8.35
C THR A 315 -9.95 32.20 7.26
N PRO A 316 -9.14 33.03 6.57
CA PRO A 316 -9.63 33.97 5.56
C PRO A 316 -10.31 33.28 4.36
N GLY A 317 -11.39 33.93 3.86
CA GLY A 317 -12.41 33.31 3.00
C GLY A 317 -11.97 32.82 1.61
N VAL A 318 -10.81 33.24 1.11
CA VAL A 318 -10.26 32.78 -0.19
C VAL A 318 -9.51 31.47 -0.04
N VAL A 319 -8.70 31.33 1.02
CA VAL A 319 -7.99 30.08 1.37
C VAL A 319 -9.00 29.00 1.77
N ALA A 320 -10.04 29.37 2.52
CA ALA A 320 -11.14 28.45 2.86
C ALA A 320 -11.93 27.95 1.63
N ARG A 321 -12.02 28.75 0.56
CA ARG A 321 -12.76 28.36 -0.66
C ARG A 321 -11.94 27.44 -1.57
N VAL A 322 -10.64 27.74 -1.75
CA VAL A 322 -9.71 26.87 -2.50
C VAL A 322 -9.48 25.54 -1.76
N THR A 323 -9.30 25.58 -0.44
CA THR A 323 -9.15 24.36 0.37
C THR A 323 -10.45 23.57 0.54
N SER A 324 -11.63 24.18 0.42
CA SER A 324 -12.91 23.44 0.51
C SER A 324 -13.39 22.83 -0.80
N VAL A 325 -12.88 23.27 -1.95
CA VAL A 325 -13.13 22.68 -3.28
C VAL A 325 -12.09 21.62 -3.61
N ALA A 326 -10.79 21.90 -3.42
CA ALA A 326 -9.74 20.89 -3.58
C ALA A 326 -9.74 19.89 -2.42
N GLY A 327 -9.82 20.36 -1.18
CA GLY A 327 -9.69 19.53 0.01
C GLY A 327 -10.88 18.63 0.31
N ARG A 328 -12.06 18.80 -0.32
CA ARG A 328 -13.17 17.82 -0.20
C ARG A 328 -12.86 16.54 -0.96
N THR A 329 -12.53 16.64 -2.24
CA THR A 329 -12.20 15.50 -3.10
C THR A 329 -10.97 14.74 -2.63
N TYR A 330 -9.94 15.46 -2.15
CA TYR A 330 -8.74 14.85 -1.59
C TYR A 330 -9.02 14.18 -0.24
N ARG A 331 -9.69 14.85 0.70
CA ARG A 331 -9.94 14.31 2.04
C ARG A 331 -10.87 13.10 2.03
N ASP A 332 -11.87 13.07 1.16
CA ASP A 332 -12.78 11.93 1.02
C ASP A 332 -12.04 10.68 0.50
N LYS A 333 -10.98 10.85 -0.30
CA LYS A 333 -10.09 9.74 -0.73
C LYS A 333 -9.11 9.28 0.36
N TYR A 334 -8.58 10.19 1.19
CA TYR A 334 -7.53 9.86 2.18
C TYR A 334 -8.05 9.38 3.54
N LEU A 335 -9.23 9.84 3.95
CA LEU A 335 -9.81 9.48 5.25
C LEU A 335 -10.00 7.97 5.46
N PRO A 336 -10.46 7.19 4.47
CA PRO A 336 -10.63 5.73 4.62
C PRO A 336 -9.32 5.02 4.94
N PHE A 337 -8.23 5.34 4.24
CA PHE A 337 -6.91 4.76 4.49
C PHE A 337 -6.38 5.13 5.87
N LEU A 338 -6.42 6.42 6.24
CA LEU A 338 -5.95 6.86 7.56
C LEU A 338 -6.77 6.25 8.70
N ASN A 339 -8.08 6.05 8.47
CA ASN A 339 -8.95 5.36 9.42
C ASN A 339 -8.65 3.87 9.50
N ALA A 340 -8.38 3.19 8.37
CA ALA A 340 -7.95 1.80 8.34
C ALA A 340 -6.60 1.60 9.04
N PHE A 341 -5.65 2.50 8.79
CA PHE A 341 -4.34 2.54 9.44
C PHE A 341 -4.48 2.69 10.96
N ARG A 342 -5.24 3.70 11.40
CA ARG A 342 -5.53 3.92 12.82
C ARG A 342 -6.29 2.76 13.44
N PHE A 343 -7.19 2.13 12.68
CA PHE A 343 -7.93 0.95 13.12
C PHE A 343 -6.98 -0.20 13.45
N VAL A 344 -6.06 -0.54 12.53
CA VAL A 344 -5.04 -1.58 12.72
C VAL A 344 -4.23 -1.32 14.00
N LEU A 345 -3.80 -0.08 14.22
CA LEU A 345 -3.04 0.31 15.41
C LEU A 345 -3.85 0.25 16.71
N SER A 346 -5.19 0.37 16.64
CA SER A 346 -6.05 0.47 17.83
C SER A 346 -6.48 -0.87 18.45
N VAL A 347 -6.36 -1.99 17.74
CA VAL A 347 -6.96 -3.27 18.17
C VAL A 347 -6.20 -3.93 19.32
N SER A 348 -4.86 -3.95 19.29
CA SER A 348 -3.96 -4.35 20.40
C SER A 348 -2.50 -4.42 19.91
N PRO A 349 -1.54 -3.76 20.58
CA PRO A 349 -0.12 -3.82 20.19
C PRO A 349 0.44 -5.24 20.15
N THR A 350 0.04 -6.10 21.10
CA THR A 350 0.51 -7.49 21.16
C THR A 350 0.10 -8.29 19.93
N TYR A 351 -1.15 -8.17 19.49
CA TYR A 351 -1.64 -8.91 18.32
C TYR A 351 -0.93 -8.44 17.05
N TYR A 352 -0.78 -7.12 16.92
CA TYR A 352 -0.08 -6.51 15.79
C TYR A 352 1.39 -6.91 15.73
N LEU A 353 2.12 -6.87 16.86
CA LEU A 353 3.51 -7.35 16.92
C LEU A 353 3.63 -8.84 16.61
N SER A 354 2.68 -9.67 17.05
CA SER A 354 2.64 -11.09 16.65
C SER A 354 2.43 -11.25 15.15
N PHE A 355 1.52 -10.48 14.53
CA PHE A 355 1.33 -10.49 13.08
C PHE A 355 2.59 -10.06 12.34
N CYS A 356 3.25 -8.98 12.76
CA CYS A 356 4.53 -8.53 12.18
C CYS A 356 5.61 -9.61 12.32
N LEU A 357 5.70 -10.27 13.48
CA LEU A 357 6.62 -11.40 13.67
C LEU A 357 6.32 -12.53 12.66
N TYR A 358 5.06 -12.91 12.45
CA TYR A 358 4.72 -13.94 11.46
C TYR A 358 4.99 -13.49 10.02
N TYR A 359 4.79 -12.22 9.70
CA TYR A 359 5.13 -11.66 8.39
C TYR A 359 6.64 -11.73 8.13
N VAL A 360 7.46 -11.29 9.09
CA VAL A 360 8.93 -11.35 8.98
C VAL A 360 9.43 -12.80 8.94
N LEU A 361 8.84 -13.71 9.72
CA LEU A 361 9.18 -15.13 9.67
C LEU A 361 8.82 -15.77 8.32
N LEU A 362 7.73 -15.31 7.69
CA LEU A 362 7.34 -15.73 6.35
C LEU A 362 8.38 -15.24 5.33
N ASP A 363 8.73 -13.95 5.37
CA ASP A 363 9.74 -13.34 4.50
C ASP A 363 11.11 -14.01 4.62
N LEU A 364 11.63 -14.10 5.85
CA LEU A 364 12.86 -14.83 6.14
C LEU A 364 12.77 -16.30 5.70
N GLY A 365 11.64 -16.96 5.94
CA GLY A 365 11.44 -18.36 5.57
C GLY A 365 11.57 -18.61 4.08
N PHE A 366 11.00 -17.74 3.25
CA PHE A 366 11.11 -17.83 1.80
C PHE A 366 12.48 -17.41 1.27
N GLY A 367 13.11 -16.39 1.86
CA GLY A 367 14.49 -16.03 1.50
C GLY A 367 15.50 -17.14 1.83
N TRP A 368 15.33 -17.82 2.96
CA TRP A 368 16.14 -19.01 3.28
C TRP A 368 15.81 -20.21 2.41
N LEU A 369 14.55 -20.38 2.00
CA LEU A 369 14.15 -21.43 1.07
C LEU A 369 14.81 -21.24 -0.29
N GLU A 370 14.78 -20.01 -0.84
CA GLU A 370 15.44 -19.67 -2.10
C GLU A 370 16.94 -19.94 -2.03
N ARG A 371 17.60 -19.39 -1.01
CA ARG A 371 19.03 -19.63 -0.75
C ARG A 371 19.32 -21.13 -0.59
N GLY A 372 18.44 -21.86 0.11
CA GLY A 372 18.56 -23.29 0.32
C GLY A 372 18.52 -24.08 -0.98
N VAL A 373 17.66 -23.69 -1.93
CA VAL A 373 17.61 -24.28 -3.28
C VAL A 373 18.94 -24.05 -4.00
N TYR A 374 19.47 -22.83 -4.00
CA TYR A 374 20.76 -22.53 -4.64
C TYR A 374 21.94 -23.28 -4.01
N VAL A 375 21.97 -23.37 -2.68
CA VAL A 375 23.03 -24.09 -1.95
C VAL A 375 22.95 -25.60 -2.20
N ALA A 376 21.74 -26.18 -2.27
CA ALA A 376 21.54 -27.61 -2.47
C ALA A 376 21.98 -28.09 -3.86
N VAL A 377 21.83 -27.24 -4.88
CA VAL A 377 22.30 -27.53 -6.25
C VAL A 377 23.82 -27.46 -6.33
N GLY A 378 24.42 -26.58 -5.52
CA GLY A 378 25.86 -26.45 -5.39
C GLY A 378 26.51 -25.58 -6.48
N PRO A 379 27.82 -25.31 -6.36
CA PRO A 379 28.58 -24.43 -7.26
C PRO A 379 28.95 -25.10 -8.59
N GLY A 380 28.05 -25.94 -9.13
CA GLY A 380 28.22 -26.52 -10.46
C GLY A 380 28.39 -25.44 -11.52
N ASP A 381 28.71 -25.84 -12.75
CA ASP A 381 29.01 -24.94 -13.87
C ASP A 381 27.84 -23.94 -14.08
N PHE A 382 27.95 -22.77 -13.46
CA PHE A 382 26.83 -21.87 -13.15
C PHE A 382 26.12 -21.39 -14.43
N LEU A 383 26.88 -21.30 -15.52
CA LEU A 383 26.43 -20.86 -16.84
C LEU A 383 25.94 -22.00 -17.74
N ALA A 384 26.01 -23.26 -17.31
CA ALA A 384 25.65 -24.41 -18.13
C ALA A 384 24.16 -24.74 -17.98
N TRP A 385 23.84 -25.90 -17.40
CA TRP A 385 22.47 -26.42 -17.34
C TRP A 385 21.61 -25.74 -16.27
N TRP A 386 22.21 -25.05 -15.29
CA TRP A 386 21.51 -24.45 -14.15
C TRP A 386 20.93 -23.07 -14.45
N TRP A 387 21.61 -22.26 -15.26
CA TRP A 387 21.22 -20.88 -15.57
C TRP A 387 19.75 -20.72 -16.02
N PRO A 388 19.19 -21.58 -16.90
CA PRO A 388 17.78 -21.48 -17.30
C PRO A 388 16.77 -21.76 -16.18
N TRP A 389 17.19 -22.41 -15.08
CA TRP A 389 16.33 -22.74 -13.95
C TRP A 389 16.21 -21.64 -12.90
N LEU A 390 17.09 -20.63 -12.92
CA LEU A 390 17.05 -19.51 -11.97
C LEU A 390 15.68 -18.82 -11.98
N THR A 391 15.25 -18.33 -13.15
CA THR A 391 13.98 -17.60 -13.27
C THR A 391 12.74 -18.45 -12.89
N PRO A 392 12.59 -19.72 -13.32
CA PRO A 392 11.51 -20.58 -12.84
C PRO A 392 11.50 -20.81 -11.32
N ILE A 393 12.68 -20.89 -10.69
CA ILE A 393 12.79 -21.10 -9.24
C ILE A 393 12.42 -19.82 -8.50
N GLU A 394 13.00 -18.69 -8.88
CA GLU A 394 12.64 -17.37 -8.34
C GLU A 394 11.13 -17.16 -8.43
N PHE A 395 10.55 -17.41 -9.62
CA PHE A 395 9.11 -17.34 -9.86
C PHE A 395 8.28 -18.24 -8.93
N ALA A 396 8.72 -19.49 -8.73
CA ALA A 396 8.01 -20.44 -7.89
C ALA A 396 8.07 -20.04 -6.40
N VAL A 397 9.24 -19.58 -5.94
CA VAL A 397 9.47 -19.17 -4.55
C VAL A 397 8.71 -17.87 -4.26
N GLU A 398 8.82 -16.86 -5.12
CA GLU A 398 8.07 -15.61 -5.02
C GLU A 398 6.57 -15.86 -5.08
N GLY A 399 6.09 -16.72 -5.99
CA GLY A 399 4.67 -17.06 -6.07
C GLY A 399 4.14 -17.74 -4.81
N LEU A 400 4.96 -18.58 -4.18
CA LEU A 400 4.62 -19.22 -2.92
C LEU A 400 4.63 -18.20 -1.76
N PHE A 401 5.62 -17.31 -1.72
CA PHE A 401 5.68 -16.18 -0.78
C PHE A 401 4.42 -15.31 -0.88
N GLU A 402 4.08 -14.85 -2.09
CA GLU A 402 2.91 -14.00 -2.35
C GLU A 402 1.60 -14.69 -1.94
N PHE A 403 1.46 -15.97 -2.29
CA PHE A 403 0.34 -16.79 -1.89
C PHE A 403 0.14 -16.82 -0.36
N PHE A 404 1.20 -17.11 0.40
CA PHE A 404 1.12 -17.14 1.85
C PHE A 404 0.94 -15.73 2.44
N ARG A 405 1.57 -14.70 1.86
CA ARG A 405 1.45 -13.30 2.27
C ARG A 405 0.00 -12.82 2.20
N VAL A 406 -0.68 -13.06 1.08
CA VAL A 406 -2.11 -12.69 0.92
C VAL A 406 -2.99 -13.46 1.90
N CYS A 407 -2.74 -14.76 2.11
CA CYS A 407 -3.48 -15.55 3.11
C CYS A 407 -3.26 -15.03 4.54
N LEU A 408 -2.02 -14.65 4.88
CA LEU A 408 -1.64 -14.10 6.18
C LEU A 408 -2.34 -12.77 6.45
N LEU A 409 -2.36 -11.88 5.46
CA LEU A 409 -3.03 -10.58 5.54
C LEU A 409 -4.54 -10.72 5.69
N ALA A 410 -5.16 -11.60 4.90
CA ALA A 410 -6.58 -11.90 5.00
C ALA A 410 -6.97 -12.50 6.36
N ALA A 411 -6.16 -13.43 6.87
CA ALA A 411 -6.33 -14.04 8.18
C ALA A 411 -6.21 -13.03 9.31
N ALA A 412 -5.19 -12.17 9.24
CA ALA A 412 -4.96 -11.11 10.20
C ALA A 412 -6.16 -10.15 10.25
N PHE A 413 -6.61 -9.70 9.09
CA PHE A 413 -7.75 -8.80 8.98
C PHE A 413 -9.04 -9.42 9.57
N GLU A 414 -9.41 -10.65 9.20
CA GLU A 414 -10.60 -11.33 9.72
C GLU A 414 -10.55 -11.52 11.25
N LEU A 415 -9.38 -11.86 11.81
CA LEU A 415 -9.22 -11.99 13.26
C LEU A 415 -9.34 -10.63 14.00
N THR A 416 -8.85 -9.54 13.39
CA THR A 416 -9.08 -8.19 13.95
C THR A 416 -10.57 -7.84 13.99
N LEU A 417 -11.31 -8.13 12.93
CA LEU A 417 -12.76 -7.91 12.87
C LEU A 417 -13.53 -8.73 13.92
N ARG A 418 -13.22 -10.02 14.06
CA ARG A 418 -13.84 -10.90 15.08
C ARG A 418 -13.68 -10.32 16.48
N ARG A 419 -12.51 -9.77 16.77
CA ARG A 419 -12.19 -9.20 18.08
C ARG A 419 -12.98 -7.92 18.36
N VAL A 420 -13.10 -7.04 17.38
CA VAL A 420 -13.87 -5.80 17.49
C VAL A 420 -15.37 -6.09 17.60
N GLY A 421 -15.89 -7.03 16.81
CA GLY A 421 -17.29 -7.49 16.88
C GLY A 421 -17.67 -8.06 18.25
N GLY A 422 -16.76 -8.80 18.89
CA GLY A 422 -16.96 -9.36 20.24
C GLY A 422 -17.02 -8.32 21.37
N GLN A 423 -16.35 -7.17 21.23
CA GLN A 423 -16.37 -6.10 22.23
C GLN A 423 -17.65 -5.25 22.16
N GLY A 424 -18.26 -5.11 20.98
CA GLY A 424 -19.50 -4.35 20.79
C GLY A 424 -20.76 -5.03 21.36
N GLY A 425 -20.78 -6.36 21.42
CA GLY A 425 -21.92 -7.14 21.95
C GLY A 425 -22.07 -7.12 23.47
N GLY A 426 -20.97 -6.91 24.21
CA GLY A 426 -20.97 -6.92 25.67
C GLY A 426 -21.62 -5.70 26.34
N ARG A 427 -21.78 -4.59 25.61
CA ARG A 427 -22.37 -3.33 26.12
C ARG A 427 -23.89 -3.23 25.95
N ARG A 428 -24.55 -4.23 25.33
CA ARG A 428 -26.00 -4.25 25.06
C ARG A 428 -26.83 -5.13 26.01
N ARG A 429 -26.28 -5.57 27.14
CA ARG A 429 -27.08 -6.13 28.25
C ARG A 429 -27.31 -5.05 29.30
N ALA A 430 -28.25 -4.14 29.04
CA ALA A 430 -28.86 -3.37 30.10
C ALA A 430 -29.75 -4.30 30.96
N PRO A 431 -29.82 -4.12 32.28
CA PRO A 431 -30.62 -4.98 33.13
C PRO A 431 -32.10 -4.76 32.81
N ARG A 432 -32.83 -5.86 32.59
CA ARG A 432 -34.29 -5.88 32.63
C ARG A 432 -34.71 -5.19 33.93
N ARG A 433 -35.35 -4.02 33.83
CA ARG A 433 -36.14 -3.47 34.95
C ARG A 433 -37.20 -4.53 35.26
N ALA A 434 -37.14 -5.07 36.47
CA ALA A 434 -38.27 -5.79 37.02
C ALA A 434 -39.36 -4.75 37.28
N ASP A 435 -40.48 -4.88 36.57
CA ASP A 435 -41.65 -4.06 36.82
C ASP A 435 -42.20 -4.46 38.20
N HIS A 436 -42.15 -3.48 39.12
CA HIS A 436 -42.91 -3.50 40.36
C HIS A 436 -44.40 -3.46 40.00
N PHE A 437 -45.11 -4.57 40.19
CA PHE A 437 -46.55 -4.54 40.43
C PHE A 437 -46.77 -4.11 41.88
N GLY A 438 -47.19 -2.86 42.08
CA GLY A 438 -47.78 -2.39 43.32
C GLY A 438 -49.30 -2.62 43.30
N MET A 439 -49.81 -3.20 44.38
CA MET A 439 -51.17 -2.95 44.87
C MET A 439 -51.23 -1.58 45.54
#